data_AF-A0A967E1W7-F1
#
_entry.id   AF-A0A967E1W7-F1
#
_cell.length_a   1.000
_cell.length_b   1.000
_cell.length_c   1.000
_cell.angle_alpha   90.00
_cell.angle_beta   90.00
_cell.angle_gamma   90.00
#
_symmetry.space_group_name_H-M   'P 1'
#
loop_
_entity.id
_entity.type
_entity.pdbx_description
1 polymer ?
#
loop_
_entity_poly.entity_id
_entity_poly.type
_entity_poly.pdbx_seq_one_letter_code
_entity_poly.pdbx_strand_id
1 'polypeptide(L)'
;MREVRSEWWREMVDPVMVVRVDRLPRTFPVRLPVSGDQLRRIMLTWKLRKERGGILTGRIVGQRVNILGKAMLYGLRHCEVALPFPRKLPIGYHSLVVEASGPGLNRRAEMTVVVVPDRCFLHPAVTESRRIWGLTVQLYGLRTAKNWGVGDFRDLREMIQWAGNDLGADLLGVNPLHALPPGQISPYSPSSRLFHHSLYLDIEGIPEFRDTPSVQKKFRAAAFQSKLASLRRSPMVQYEAVTRVKGQMLEALFRLFQRQHLAQKKSPEPVPSSVRSE
;
A
#
# COMPACT_ATOMS: atom_id res chain seq x y z
N MET A 1 13.73 29.80 9.50
CA MET A 1 12.65 30.23 8.56
C MET A 1 13.18 30.82 7.23
N ARG A 2 14.28 31.60 7.20
CA ARG A 2 14.86 32.13 5.94
C ARG A 2 15.57 31.05 5.10
N GLU A 3 16.27 30.10 5.72
CA GLU A 3 16.94 28.98 5.01
C GLU A 3 15.97 28.02 4.33
N VAL A 4 14.89 27.60 5.02
CA VAL A 4 13.87 26.71 4.43
C VAL A 4 13.19 27.34 3.20
N ARG A 5 12.95 28.65 3.21
CA ARG A 5 12.44 29.36 2.02
C ARG A 5 13.46 29.36 0.88
N SER A 6 14.76 29.32 1.18
CA SER A 6 15.81 29.33 0.16
C SER A 6 15.97 27.97 -0.54
N GLU A 7 15.78 26.86 0.17
CA GLU A 7 15.83 25.50 -0.42
C GLU A 7 14.68 25.28 -1.41
N TRP A 8 13.50 25.83 -1.12
CA TRP A 8 12.34 25.72 -2.00
C TRP A 8 12.59 26.29 -3.41
N TRP A 9 13.33 27.39 -3.51
CA TRP A 9 13.68 28.00 -4.80
C TRP A 9 14.75 27.24 -5.59
N ARG A 10 15.47 26.30 -4.96
CA ARG A 10 16.47 25.45 -5.64
C ARG A 10 15.80 24.34 -6.44
N GLU A 11 14.71 23.79 -5.93
CA GLU A 11 13.94 22.74 -6.57
C GLU A 11 13.09 23.30 -7.71
N MET A 12 13.26 22.74 -8.91
CA MET A 12 12.55 23.23 -10.11
C MET A 12 11.04 22.98 -10.06
N VAL A 13 10.62 21.91 -9.39
CA VAL A 13 9.22 21.56 -9.12
C VAL A 13 9.12 21.04 -7.69
N ASP A 14 7.92 21.02 -7.12
CA ASP A 14 7.72 20.33 -5.84
C ASP A 14 7.86 18.80 -6.04
N PRO A 15 8.36 18.02 -5.07
CA PRO A 15 8.52 16.57 -5.24
C PRO A 15 7.17 15.86 -5.39
N VAL A 16 6.11 16.38 -4.75
CA VAL A 16 4.75 15.84 -4.80
C VAL A 16 3.74 16.98 -4.84
N MET A 17 2.72 16.82 -5.69
CA MET A 17 1.53 17.67 -5.73
C MET A 17 0.29 16.81 -5.51
N VAL A 18 -0.49 17.12 -4.48
CA VAL A 18 -1.77 16.43 -4.19
C VAL A 18 -2.93 17.35 -4.55
N VAL A 19 -3.83 16.88 -5.40
CA VAL A 19 -4.97 17.64 -5.91
C VAL A 19 -6.25 16.81 -5.87
N ARG A 20 -7.40 17.46 -5.73
CA ARG A 20 -8.68 16.77 -5.81
C ARG A 20 -9.15 16.65 -7.25
N VAL A 21 -9.76 15.52 -7.60
CA VAL A 21 -10.27 15.25 -8.96
C VAL A 21 -11.30 16.28 -9.44
N ASP A 22 -12.09 16.84 -8.52
CA ASP A 22 -13.15 17.81 -8.79
C ASP A 22 -12.64 19.27 -8.78
N ARG A 23 -11.39 19.48 -8.36
CA ARG A 23 -10.77 20.80 -8.20
C ARG A 23 -9.33 20.77 -8.68
N LEU A 24 -9.13 20.31 -9.91
CA LEU A 24 -7.81 20.36 -10.55
C LEU A 24 -7.38 21.82 -10.74
N PRO A 25 -6.10 22.14 -10.45
CA PRO A 25 -5.58 23.48 -10.65
C PRO A 25 -5.53 23.82 -12.14
N ARG A 26 -5.51 25.11 -12.46
CA ARG A 26 -5.32 25.55 -13.85
C ARG A 26 -3.87 25.47 -14.30
N THR A 27 -2.95 25.60 -13.34
CA THR A 27 -1.51 25.68 -13.54
C THR A 27 -0.76 25.04 -12.38
N PHE A 28 0.50 24.69 -12.59
CA PHE A 28 1.43 24.27 -11.55
C PHE A 28 2.70 25.14 -11.60
N PRO A 29 3.37 25.39 -10.46
CA PRO A 29 4.55 26.23 -10.39
C PRO A 29 5.80 25.50 -10.91
N VAL A 30 6.68 26.24 -11.60
CA VAL A 30 8.02 25.81 -11.98
C VAL A 30 9.01 26.91 -11.65
N ARG A 31 10.10 26.57 -10.96
CA ARG A 31 11.11 27.50 -10.48
C ARG A 31 12.40 27.34 -11.28
N LEU A 32 12.93 28.44 -11.80
CA LEU A 32 14.10 28.44 -12.68
C LEU A 32 15.11 29.48 -12.19
N PRO A 33 16.42 29.16 -12.18
CA PRO A 33 17.49 30.09 -11.80
C PRO A 33 17.83 31.04 -12.97
N VAL A 34 16.84 31.76 -13.48
CA VAL A 34 17.00 32.72 -14.57
C VAL A 34 16.37 34.07 -14.22
N SER A 35 16.91 35.14 -14.81
CA SER A 35 16.24 36.44 -14.80
C SER A 35 15.00 36.45 -15.71
N GLY A 36 14.13 37.45 -15.53
CA GLY A 36 12.94 37.61 -16.37
C GLY A 36 13.24 37.80 -17.87
N ASP A 37 14.38 38.40 -18.20
CA ASP A 37 14.79 38.58 -19.61
C ASP A 37 15.33 37.30 -20.23
N GLN A 38 16.11 36.54 -19.46
CA GLN A 38 16.60 35.21 -19.86
C GLN A 38 15.43 34.23 -20.06
N LEU A 39 14.42 34.29 -19.18
CA LEU A 39 13.21 33.46 -19.25
C LEU A 39 12.55 33.51 -20.63
N ARG A 40 12.55 34.67 -21.31
CA ARG A 40 11.93 34.83 -22.64
C ARG A 40 12.52 33.89 -23.70
N ARG A 41 13.76 33.42 -23.51
CA ARG A 41 14.49 32.51 -24.41
C ARG A 41 14.51 31.07 -23.93
N ILE A 42 13.86 30.77 -22.80
CA ILE A 42 13.75 29.41 -22.27
C ILE A 42 12.52 28.74 -22.86
N MET A 43 12.71 27.53 -23.36
CA MET A 43 11.65 26.61 -23.73
C MET A 43 11.32 25.71 -22.53
N LEU A 44 10.05 25.67 -22.17
CA LEU A 44 9.54 24.78 -21.13
C LEU A 44 8.67 23.71 -21.79
N THR A 45 9.02 22.45 -21.56
CA THR A 45 8.18 21.32 -21.94
C THR A 45 7.82 20.53 -20.70
N TRP A 46 6.65 19.90 -20.73
CA TRP A 46 6.24 18.99 -19.67
C TRP A 46 5.58 17.76 -20.27
N LYS A 47 5.73 16.63 -19.55
CA LYS A 47 5.18 15.33 -19.91
C LYS A 47 4.57 14.72 -18.64
N LEU A 48 3.26 14.54 -18.65
CA LEU A 48 2.53 13.84 -17.60
C LEU A 48 2.23 12.41 -18.05
N ARG A 49 2.78 11.42 -17.35
CA ARG A 49 2.43 10.00 -17.49
C ARG A 49 1.37 9.65 -16.44
N LYS A 50 0.19 9.23 -16.92
CA LYS A 50 -0.90 8.74 -16.05
C LYS A 50 -0.56 7.37 -15.47
N GLU A 51 -1.24 7.01 -14.38
CA GLU A 51 -1.00 5.76 -13.63
C GLU A 51 -1.23 4.54 -14.53
N ARG A 52 -2.40 4.48 -15.15
CA ARG A 52 -2.86 3.39 -16.02
C ARG A 52 -2.44 3.60 -17.48
N GLY A 53 -1.35 4.33 -17.71
CA GLY A 53 -0.84 4.61 -19.05
C GLY A 53 -1.52 5.79 -19.77
N GLY A 54 -0.94 6.15 -20.91
CA GLY A 54 -1.23 7.37 -21.63
C GLY A 54 -0.41 8.57 -21.13
N ILE A 55 -0.10 9.45 -22.06
CA ILE A 55 0.81 10.57 -21.85
C ILE A 55 0.10 11.85 -22.29
N LEU A 56 0.22 12.89 -21.47
CA LEU A 56 -0.13 14.25 -21.86
C LEU A 56 1.16 15.06 -21.95
N THR A 57 1.26 15.94 -22.93
CA THR A 57 2.41 16.82 -23.08
C THR A 57 1.97 18.26 -23.26
N GLY A 58 2.86 19.18 -22.94
CA GLY A 58 2.70 20.58 -23.26
C GLY A 58 4.04 21.25 -23.45
N ARG A 59 4.02 22.35 -24.20
CA ARG A 59 5.21 23.15 -24.51
C ARG A 59 4.83 24.62 -24.47
N ILE A 60 5.67 25.44 -23.85
CA ILE A 60 5.50 26.87 -23.80
C ILE A 60 6.85 27.58 -23.81
N VAL A 61 6.94 28.66 -24.58
CA VAL A 61 8.09 29.56 -24.56
C VAL A 61 7.94 30.46 -23.34
N GLY A 62 9.03 30.73 -22.61
CA GLY A 62 9.00 31.54 -21.39
C GLY A 62 8.58 33.01 -21.60
N GLN A 63 8.45 33.49 -22.83
CA GLN A 63 7.80 34.78 -23.11
C GLN A 63 6.27 34.74 -22.85
N ARG A 64 5.65 33.56 -22.92
CA ARG A 64 4.19 33.37 -22.78
C ARG A 64 3.77 32.85 -21.41
N VAL A 65 4.71 32.66 -20.47
CA VAL A 65 4.39 32.18 -19.12
C VAL A 65 4.15 33.33 -18.15
N ASN A 66 3.22 33.13 -17.24
CA ASN A 66 2.98 34.08 -16.14
C ASN A 66 4.02 33.86 -15.05
N ILE A 67 4.69 34.94 -14.63
CA ILE A 67 5.61 34.90 -13.48
C ILE A 67 4.76 35.01 -12.21
N LEU A 68 4.84 33.99 -11.36
CA LEU A 68 4.18 33.92 -10.06
C LEU A 68 5.01 34.59 -8.96
N GLY A 69 6.33 34.52 -9.07
CA GLY A 69 7.24 35.06 -8.07
C GLY A 69 8.65 35.24 -8.59
N LYS A 70 9.45 36.01 -7.86
CA LYS A 70 10.88 36.21 -8.11
C LYS A 70 11.65 36.12 -6.80
N ALA A 71 12.86 35.61 -6.86
CA ALA A 71 13.77 35.56 -5.72
C ALA A 71 15.21 35.79 -6.15
N MET A 72 16.08 36.07 -5.16
CA MET A 72 17.52 36.13 -5.34
C MET A 72 18.16 35.15 -4.36
N LEU A 73 18.91 34.18 -4.88
CA LEU A 73 19.61 33.17 -4.09
C LEU A 73 21.07 33.11 -4.53
N TYR A 74 22.00 33.34 -3.61
CA TYR A 74 23.44 33.31 -3.87
C TYR A 74 23.85 34.17 -5.08
N GLY A 75 23.24 35.35 -5.22
CA GLY A 75 23.49 36.26 -6.35
C GLY A 75 22.76 35.87 -7.66
N LEU A 76 22.12 34.71 -7.72
CA LEU A 76 21.35 34.26 -8.88
C LEU A 76 19.88 34.66 -8.76
N ARG A 77 19.36 35.32 -9.80
CA ARG A 77 17.93 35.63 -9.94
C ARG A 77 17.17 34.35 -10.28
N HIS A 78 16.05 34.14 -9.59
CA HIS A 78 15.13 33.05 -9.84
C HIS A 78 13.76 33.60 -10.24
N CYS A 79 13.07 32.89 -11.12
CA CYS A 79 11.68 33.14 -11.47
C CYS A 79 10.86 31.87 -11.20
N GLU A 80 9.70 32.05 -10.57
CA GLU A 80 8.67 31.03 -10.50
C GLU A 80 7.61 31.36 -11.54
N VAL A 81 7.25 30.37 -12.35
CA VAL A 81 6.34 30.53 -13.48
C VAL A 81 5.20 29.52 -13.41
N ALA A 82 4.05 29.89 -13.95
CA ALA A 82 2.89 29.03 -14.03
C ALA A 82 2.89 28.25 -15.36
N LEU A 83 3.00 26.92 -15.29
CA LEU A 83 2.79 26.04 -16.45
C LEU A 83 1.36 25.49 -16.47
N PRO A 84 0.73 25.33 -17.66
CA PRO A 84 -0.62 24.78 -17.75
C PRO A 84 -0.73 23.38 -17.15
N PHE A 85 -1.74 23.16 -16.31
CA PHE A 85 -2.03 21.84 -15.74
C PHE A 85 -3.18 21.17 -16.51
N PRO A 86 -3.17 19.83 -16.70
CA PRO A 86 -4.25 19.12 -17.38
C PRO A 86 -5.63 19.36 -16.75
N ARG A 87 -6.64 19.62 -17.58
CA ARG A 87 -8.01 19.91 -17.12
C ARG A 87 -8.82 18.69 -16.70
N LYS A 88 -8.37 17.51 -17.12
CA LYS A 88 -8.97 16.23 -16.76
C LYS A 88 -7.85 15.24 -16.46
N LEU A 89 -7.91 14.65 -15.29
CA LEU A 89 -6.94 13.68 -14.80
C LEU A 89 -7.67 12.76 -13.82
N PRO A 90 -7.65 11.42 -14.03
CA PRO A 90 -8.38 10.50 -13.16
C PRO A 90 -7.74 10.45 -11.77
N ILE A 91 -8.48 9.95 -10.77
CA ILE A 91 -7.92 9.61 -9.45
C ILE A 91 -6.77 8.61 -9.65
N GLY A 92 -5.66 8.84 -8.95
CA GLY A 92 -4.49 7.98 -9.03
C GLY A 92 -3.15 8.67 -8.79
N TYR A 93 -2.08 7.92 -9.02
CA TYR A 93 -0.69 8.33 -8.90
C TYR A 93 -0.09 8.55 -10.29
N HIS A 94 0.35 9.76 -10.59
CA HIS A 94 0.91 10.13 -11.89
C HIS A 94 2.32 10.71 -11.73
N SER A 95 3.08 10.71 -12.82
CA SER A 95 4.41 11.33 -12.86
C SER A 95 4.40 12.48 -13.86
N LEU A 96 4.85 13.65 -13.43
CA LEU A 96 5.03 14.83 -14.25
C LEU A 96 6.52 15.14 -14.36
N VAL A 97 7.04 15.15 -15.58
CA VAL A 97 8.40 15.59 -15.88
C VAL A 97 8.34 16.95 -16.54
N VAL A 98 9.21 17.86 -16.12
CA VAL A 98 9.38 19.19 -16.71
C VAL A 98 10.82 19.33 -17.20
N GLU A 99 10.99 19.83 -18.42
CA GLU A 99 12.29 20.13 -19.02
C GLU A 99 12.34 21.60 -19.41
N ALA A 100 13.39 22.29 -18.98
CA ALA A 100 13.67 23.68 -19.28
C ALA A 100 14.98 23.76 -20.09
N SER A 101 14.89 24.21 -21.34
CA SER A 101 16.04 24.31 -22.24
C SER A 101 16.16 25.70 -22.88
N GLY A 102 17.37 26.24 -22.93
CA GLY A 102 17.68 27.53 -23.53
C GLY A 102 19.10 27.97 -23.24
N PRO A 103 19.49 29.20 -23.64
CA PRO A 103 20.85 29.70 -23.43
C PRO A 103 21.25 29.67 -21.95
N GLY A 104 22.29 28.90 -21.61
CA GLY A 104 22.79 28.79 -20.24
C GLY A 104 21.90 28.00 -19.27
N LEU A 105 20.85 27.33 -19.76
CA LEU A 105 19.96 26.52 -18.92
C LEU A 105 19.54 25.23 -19.65
N ASN A 106 19.89 24.09 -19.06
CA ASN A 106 19.33 22.80 -19.41
C ASN A 106 19.03 22.05 -18.10
N ARG A 107 17.76 21.94 -17.73
CA ARG A 107 17.32 21.29 -16.50
C ARG A 107 16.12 20.39 -16.74
N ARG A 108 16.09 19.29 -16.02
CA ARG A 108 14.99 18.33 -15.97
C ARG A 108 14.64 18.07 -14.52
N ALA A 109 13.36 18.06 -14.19
CA ALA A 109 12.88 17.70 -12.88
C ALA A 109 11.58 16.87 -12.98
N GLU A 110 11.29 16.11 -11.93
CA GLU A 110 10.16 15.20 -11.86
C GLU A 110 9.36 15.43 -10.57
N MET A 111 8.04 15.34 -10.68
CA MET A 111 7.08 15.51 -9.61
C MET A 111 6.06 14.37 -9.64
N THR A 112 5.72 13.81 -8.47
CA THR A 112 4.57 12.91 -8.35
C THR A 112 3.30 13.74 -8.23
N VAL A 113 2.31 13.48 -9.08
CA VAL A 113 0.99 14.12 -9.01
C VAL A 113 -0.01 13.09 -8.49
N VAL A 114 -0.57 13.34 -7.32
CA VAL A 114 -1.57 12.47 -6.69
C VAL A 114 -2.94 13.13 -6.83
N VAL A 115 -3.84 12.51 -7.59
CA VAL A 115 -5.22 12.96 -7.73
C VAL A 115 -6.08 12.15 -6.77
N VAL A 116 -6.74 12.81 -5.83
CA VAL A 116 -7.56 12.18 -4.79
C VAL A 116 -9.05 12.45 -4.98
N PRO A 117 -9.96 11.57 -4.52
CA PRO A 117 -11.38 11.90 -4.41
C PRO A 117 -11.61 13.01 -3.37
N ASP A 118 -12.76 13.67 -3.43
CA ASP A 118 -13.18 14.64 -2.42
C ASP A 118 -13.52 13.98 -1.08
N ARG A 119 -13.92 12.70 -1.10
CA ARG A 119 -14.37 11.94 0.07
C ARG A 119 -13.84 10.51 0.05
N CYS A 120 -13.64 9.94 1.23
CA CYS A 120 -13.39 8.51 1.38
C CYS A 120 -14.62 7.70 0.94
N PHE A 121 -14.38 6.43 0.61
CA PHE A 121 -15.48 5.48 0.44
C PHE A 121 -16.29 5.37 1.74
N LEU A 122 -17.61 5.42 1.61
CA LEU A 122 -18.55 5.15 2.68
C LEU A 122 -19.47 4.02 2.21
N HIS A 123 -19.68 3.03 3.08
CA HIS A 123 -20.57 1.91 2.77
C HIS A 123 -22.01 2.44 2.54
N PRO A 124 -22.78 1.90 1.56
CA PRO A 124 -24.13 2.36 1.27
C PRO A 124 -25.06 2.42 2.50
N ALA A 125 -24.93 1.45 3.41
CA ALA A 125 -25.69 1.44 4.65
C ALA A 125 -25.48 2.70 5.52
N VAL A 126 -24.29 3.31 5.48
CA VAL A 126 -24.00 4.58 6.17
C VAL A 126 -24.61 5.75 5.41
N THR A 127 -24.50 5.77 4.09
CA THR A 127 -24.97 6.89 3.26
C THR A 127 -26.48 6.97 3.14
N GLU A 128 -27.18 5.84 3.22
CA GLU A 128 -28.65 5.75 3.24
C GLU A 128 -29.24 6.11 4.62
N SER A 129 -28.44 6.67 5.53
CA SER A 129 -28.86 7.06 6.89
C SER A 129 -29.44 5.90 7.71
N ARG A 130 -29.04 4.64 7.40
CA ARG A 130 -29.33 3.52 8.28
C ARG A 130 -28.39 3.56 9.48
N ARG A 131 -28.92 3.21 10.65
CA ARG A 131 -28.08 2.94 11.82
C ARG A 131 -27.46 1.57 11.64
N ILE A 132 -26.14 1.52 11.52
CA ILE A 132 -25.38 0.28 11.49
C ILE A 132 -24.74 0.02 12.86
N TRP A 133 -24.53 -1.24 13.18
CA TRP A 133 -23.84 -1.64 14.39
C TRP A 133 -22.95 -2.85 14.12
N GLY A 134 -22.03 -3.14 15.02
CA GLY A 134 -21.29 -4.38 14.96
C GLY A 134 -20.40 -4.62 16.17
N LEU A 135 -19.59 -5.66 16.06
CA LEU A 135 -18.79 -6.17 17.17
C LEU A 135 -17.33 -5.77 17.03
N THR A 136 -16.64 -5.58 18.14
CA THR A 136 -15.18 -5.42 18.17
C THR A 136 -14.57 -6.49 19.04
N VAL A 137 -13.59 -7.23 18.50
CA VAL A 137 -12.92 -8.31 19.22
C VAL A 137 -11.42 -8.19 19.16
N GLN A 138 -10.77 -8.62 20.24
CA GLN A 138 -9.35 -8.91 20.22
C GLN A 138 -9.20 -10.34 19.69
N LEU A 139 -8.87 -10.50 18.40
CA LEU A 139 -8.87 -11.79 17.71
C LEU A 139 -8.02 -12.82 18.45
N TYR A 140 -6.83 -12.43 18.92
CA TYR A 140 -5.95 -13.32 19.68
C TYR A 140 -6.61 -13.90 20.94
N GLY A 141 -7.59 -13.21 21.51
CA GLY A 141 -8.32 -13.63 22.71
C GLY A 141 -9.45 -14.63 22.45
N LEU A 142 -9.86 -14.85 21.19
CA LEU A 142 -10.94 -15.79 20.89
C LEU A 142 -10.51 -17.23 21.23
N ARG A 143 -11.44 -17.97 21.84
CA ARG A 143 -11.27 -19.38 22.21
C ARG A 143 -12.35 -20.21 21.54
N THR A 144 -11.93 -21.21 20.79
CA THR A 144 -12.81 -22.22 20.21
C THR A 144 -12.27 -23.61 20.54
N ALA A 145 -13.12 -24.64 20.39
CA ALA A 145 -12.68 -26.03 20.57
C ALA A 145 -11.60 -26.43 19.55
N LYS A 146 -11.49 -25.70 18.43
CA LYS A 146 -10.64 -26.05 17.28
C LYS A 146 -9.34 -25.24 17.24
N ASN A 147 -9.30 -24.00 17.69
CA ASN A 147 -8.09 -23.17 17.56
C ASN A 147 -6.93 -23.64 18.46
N TRP A 148 -5.71 -23.23 18.16
CA TRP A 148 -4.51 -23.79 18.82
C TRP A 148 -4.13 -23.05 20.11
N GLY A 149 -5.11 -22.50 20.83
CA GLY A 149 -4.92 -21.70 22.05
C GLY A 149 -4.75 -20.20 21.80
N VAL A 150 -5.06 -19.75 20.58
CA VAL A 150 -5.15 -18.36 20.15
C VAL A 150 -6.21 -18.29 19.06
N GLY A 151 -6.98 -17.21 19.03
CA GLY A 151 -7.91 -16.99 17.92
C GLY A 151 -7.18 -16.78 16.59
N ASP A 152 -7.69 -17.38 15.52
CA ASP A 152 -7.09 -17.33 14.19
C ASP A 152 -8.11 -17.04 13.07
N PHE A 153 -7.67 -17.07 11.81
CA PHE A 153 -8.53 -16.71 10.67
C PHE A 153 -9.72 -17.65 10.46
N ARG A 154 -9.68 -18.88 10.98
CA ARG A 154 -10.86 -19.75 11.01
C ARG A 154 -11.89 -19.18 11.97
N ASP A 155 -11.46 -18.85 13.18
CA ASP A 155 -12.33 -18.30 14.21
C ASP A 155 -12.90 -16.95 13.78
N LEU A 156 -12.10 -16.11 13.10
CA LEU A 156 -12.56 -14.85 12.54
C LEU A 156 -13.68 -15.06 11.51
N ARG A 157 -13.51 -16.03 10.60
CA ARG A 157 -14.54 -16.37 9.60
C ARG A 157 -15.83 -16.87 10.27
N GLU A 158 -15.71 -17.78 11.23
CA GLU A 158 -16.85 -18.32 11.98
C GLU A 158 -17.57 -17.19 12.75
N MET A 159 -16.82 -16.27 13.35
CA MET A 159 -17.39 -15.13 14.07
C MET A 159 -18.07 -14.12 13.15
N ILE A 160 -17.52 -13.86 11.96
CA ILE A 160 -18.17 -13.02 10.94
C ILE A 160 -19.49 -13.66 10.49
N GLN A 161 -19.50 -14.97 10.24
CA GLN A 161 -20.71 -15.69 9.82
C GLN A 161 -21.79 -15.63 10.89
N TRP A 162 -21.44 -15.91 12.15
CA TRP A 162 -22.37 -15.80 13.28
C TRP A 162 -22.88 -14.37 13.47
N ALA A 163 -21.97 -13.38 13.50
CA ALA A 163 -22.36 -11.99 13.73
C ALA A 163 -23.26 -11.44 12.61
N GLY A 164 -22.94 -11.74 11.35
CA GLY A 164 -23.71 -11.27 10.20
C GLY A 164 -25.05 -11.98 10.06
N ASN A 165 -25.06 -13.32 10.09
CA ASN A 165 -26.25 -14.10 9.80
C ASN A 165 -27.22 -14.16 10.98
N ASP A 166 -26.71 -14.33 12.21
CA ASP A 166 -27.55 -14.65 13.36
C ASP A 166 -27.87 -13.41 14.19
N LEU A 167 -26.99 -12.40 14.19
CA LEU A 167 -27.22 -11.15 14.93
C LEU A 167 -27.62 -9.98 14.03
N GLY A 168 -27.29 -10.02 12.74
CA GLY A 168 -27.50 -8.88 11.84
C GLY A 168 -26.50 -7.74 12.06
N ALA A 169 -25.27 -8.05 12.47
CA ALA A 169 -24.19 -7.07 12.56
C ALA A 169 -23.64 -6.71 11.17
N ASP A 170 -23.45 -5.42 10.90
CA ASP A 170 -22.92 -4.92 9.63
C ASP A 170 -21.38 -4.92 9.57
N LEU A 171 -20.72 -4.94 10.74
CA LEU A 171 -19.27 -4.91 10.84
C LEU A 171 -18.73 -5.78 11.97
N LEU A 172 -17.51 -6.27 11.77
CA LEU A 172 -16.71 -6.88 12.81
C LEU A 172 -15.31 -6.27 12.79
N GLY A 173 -14.99 -5.51 13.83
CA GLY A 173 -13.68 -4.91 14.06
C GLY A 173 -12.74 -5.87 14.78
N VAL A 174 -11.48 -5.88 14.36
CA VAL A 174 -10.41 -6.65 15.00
C VAL A 174 -9.25 -5.75 15.40
N ASN A 175 -8.39 -6.22 16.30
CA ASN A 175 -7.10 -5.61 16.57
C ASN A 175 -6.20 -5.59 15.32
N PRO A 176 -5.14 -4.75 15.30
CA PRO A 176 -4.15 -4.80 14.23
C PRO A 176 -3.55 -6.20 14.08
N LEU A 177 -3.50 -6.70 12.83
CA LEU A 177 -3.05 -8.05 12.50
C LEU A 177 -1.64 -8.06 11.88
N HIS A 178 -0.87 -7.03 12.16
CA HIS A 178 0.45 -6.76 11.60
C HIS A 178 1.52 -7.72 12.11
N ALA A 179 2.54 -7.99 11.29
CA ALA A 179 3.71 -8.73 11.69
C ALA A 179 4.40 -8.06 12.88
N LEU A 180 4.86 -8.88 13.83
CA LEU A 180 5.52 -8.44 15.07
C LEU A 180 6.99 -8.89 15.02
N PRO A 181 7.89 -8.16 15.69
CA PRO A 181 9.24 -8.65 15.89
C PRO A 181 9.24 -9.82 16.89
N PRO A 182 10.25 -10.71 16.87
CA PRO A 182 10.33 -11.85 17.79
C PRO A 182 10.19 -11.43 19.26
N GLY A 183 9.39 -12.18 20.02
CA GLY A 183 9.17 -11.93 21.45
C GLY A 183 8.20 -10.79 21.79
N GLN A 184 7.74 -10.00 20.81
CA GLN A 184 6.70 -8.99 21.05
C GLN A 184 5.30 -9.57 20.86
N ILE A 185 4.36 -9.12 21.70
CA ILE A 185 2.96 -9.56 21.68
C ILE A 185 1.97 -8.41 21.48
N SER A 186 2.40 -7.16 21.63
CA SER A 186 1.53 -6.00 21.47
C SER A 186 1.21 -5.78 20.00
N PRO A 187 -0.07 -5.81 19.57
CA PRO A 187 -0.44 -5.57 18.17
C PRO A 187 -0.13 -4.13 17.71
N TYR A 188 0.19 -3.23 18.64
CA TYR A 188 0.50 -1.83 18.38
C TYR A 188 2.00 -1.52 18.24
N SER A 189 2.87 -2.54 18.38
CA SER A 189 4.32 -2.42 18.16
C SER A 189 4.80 -3.33 17.02
N PRO A 190 4.26 -3.16 15.78
CA PRO A 190 4.59 -4.03 14.66
C PRO A 190 5.99 -3.83 14.10
N SER A 191 6.58 -4.91 13.59
CA SER A 191 7.79 -4.85 12.76
C SER A 191 7.46 -4.36 11.35
N SER A 192 6.23 -4.61 10.87
CA SER A 192 5.74 -4.09 9.60
C SER A 192 4.23 -3.92 9.62
N ARG A 193 3.74 -2.77 9.13
CA ARG A 193 2.31 -2.53 8.87
C ARG A 193 1.82 -3.11 7.54
N LEU A 194 2.73 -3.62 6.70
CA LEU A 194 2.41 -4.20 5.39
C LEU A 194 2.19 -5.71 5.42
N PHE A 195 2.87 -6.43 6.32
CA PHE A 195 2.78 -7.88 6.41
C PHE A 195 1.89 -8.31 7.59
N HIS A 196 1.26 -9.47 7.46
CA HIS A 196 0.40 -10.04 8.51
C HIS A 196 1.17 -10.97 9.45
N HIS A 197 0.70 -11.09 10.68
CA HIS A 197 1.27 -12.01 11.66
C HIS A 197 0.88 -13.47 11.38
N SER A 198 1.87 -14.38 11.30
CA SER A 198 1.63 -15.80 11.03
C SER A 198 0.86 -16.55 12.13
N LEU A 199 0.87 -16.03 13.37
CA LEU A 199 0.07 -16.52 14.50
C LEU A 199 -1.41 -16.73 14.16
N TYR A 200 -1.98 -15.86 13.31
CA TYR A 200 -3.40 -15.92 12.92
C TYR A 200 -3.69 -16.90 11.78
N LEU A 201 -2.70 -17.62 11.25
CA LEU A 201 -2.96 -18.62 10.21
C LEU A 201 -3.77 -19.80 10.78
N ASP A 202 -4.85 -20.15 10.08
CA ASP A 202 -5.52 -21.44 10.24
C ASP A 202 -4.66 -22.53 9.60
N ILE A 203 -3.88 -23.23 10.42
CA ILE A 203 -2.96 -24.28 9.96
C ILE A 203 -3.72 -25.47 9.39
N GLU A 204 -4.86 -25.82 9.99
CA GLU A 204 -5.66 -26.96 9.60
C GLU A 204 -6.45 -26.71 8.30
N GLY A 205 -6.61 -25.44 7.92
CA GLY A 205 -7.25 -25.02 6.67
C GLY A 205 -6.33 -25.05 5.45
N ILE A 206 -5.02 -25.29 5.64
CA ILE A 206 -4.05 -25.42 4.55
C ILE A 206 -4.30 -26.77 3.83
N PRO A 207 -4.46 -26.82 2.49
CA PRO A 207 -4.77 -28.07 1.79
C PRO A 207 -3.81 -29.22 2.11
N GLU A 208 -2.50 -28.96 2.05
CA GLU A 208 -1.46 -29.95 2.31
C GLU A 208 -1.48 -30.48 3.76
N PHE A 209 -2.10 -29.75 4.70
CA PHE A 209 -2.30 -30.23 6.06
C PHE A 209 -3.24 -31.43 6.08
N ARG A 210 -4.35 -31.35 5.34
CA ARG A 210 -5.38 -32.40 5.30
C ARG A 210 -4.90 -33.59 4.47
N ASP A 211 -4.24 -33.31 3.35
CA ASP A 211 -4.01 -34.32 2.32
C ASP A 211 -2.70 -35.10 2.52
N THR A 212 -1.84 -34.68 3.46
CA THR A 212 -0.55 -35.33 3.67
C THR A 212 -0.55 -36.25 4.91
N PRO A 213 -0.41 -37.58 4.74
CA PRO A 213 -0.42 -38.53 5.84
C PRO A 213 0.66 -38.29 6.91
N SER A 214 1.86 -37.86 6.50
CA SER A 214 2.96 -37.57 7.44
C SER A 214 2.68 -36.36 8.33
N VAL A 215 1.99 -35.33 7.79
CA VAL A 215 1.54 -34.15 8.54
C VAL A 215 0.42 -34.54 9.51
N GLN A 216 -0.56 -35.33 9.05
CA GLN A 216 -1.63 -35.86 9.89
C GLN A 216 -1.08 -36.75 11.02
N LYS A 217 -0.10 -37.61 10.73
CA LYS A 217 0.58 -38.44 11.75
C LYS A 217 1.25 -37.57 12.82
N LYS A 218 1.95 -36.51 12.41
CA LYS A 218 2.57 -35.55 13.35
C LYS A 218 1.53 -34.82 14.20
N PHE A 219 0.46 -34.35 13.58
CA PHE A 219 -0.64 -33.67 14.26
C PHE A 219 -1.33 -34.58 15.29
N ARG A 220 -1.63 -35.84 14.93
CA ARG A 220 -2.32 -36.82 15.79
C ARG A 220 -1.44 -37.44 16.88
N ALA A 221 -0.13 -37.19 16.87
CA ALA A 221 0.76 -37.70 17.90
C ALA A 221 0.31 -37.26 19.30
N ALA A 222 0.29 -38.19 20.25
CA ALA A 222 -0.24 -37.94 21.60
C ALA A 222 0.43 -36.74 22.31
N ALA A 223 1.74 -36.59 22.16
CA ALA A 223 2.48 -35.46 22.71
C ALA A 223 2.03 -34.12 22.10
N PHE A 224 1.76 -34.08 20.79
CA PHE A 224 1.30 -32.87 20.09
C PHE A 224 -0.12 -32.49 20.52
N GLN A 225 -1.03 -33.47 20.58
CA GLN A 225 -2.40 -33.25 21.04
C GLN A 225 -2.46 -32.82 22.51
N SER A 226 -1.66 -33.43 23.38
CA SER A 226 -1.54 -33.01 24.79
C SER A 226 -1.05 -31.57 24.91
N LYS A 227 -0.05 -31.18 24.10
CA LYS A 227 0.45 -29.80 24.06
C LYS A 227 -0.63 -28.83 23.59
N LEU A 228 -1.37 -29.13 22.52
CA LEU A 228 -2.48 -28.30 22.07
C LEU A 228 -3.58 -28.17 23.13
N ALA A 229 -3.96 -29.27 23.77
CA ALA A 229 -4.95 -29.26 24.84
C ALA A 229 -4.50 -28.40 26.05
N SER A 230 -3.20 -28.37 26.36
CA SER A 230 -2.64 -27.47 27.37
C SER A 230 -2.71 -26.00 26.95
N LEU A 231 -2.34 -25.68 25.69
CA LEU A 231 -2.39 -24.30 25.17
C LEU A 231 -3.83 -23.76 25.12
N ARG A 232 -4.80 -24.60 24.72
CA ARG A 232 -6.23 -24.25 24.71
C ARG A 232 -6.77 -23.94 26.09
N ARG A 233 -6.36 -24.71 27.11
CA ARG A 233 -6.80 -24.56 28.50
C ARG A 233 -6.09 -23.44 29.27
N SER A 234 -5.00 -22.88 28.73
CA SER A 234 -4.26 -21.83 29.42
C SER A 234 -5.13 -20.56 29.53
N PRO A 235 -5.23 -19.93 30.72
CA PRO A 235 -6.05 -18.74 30.91
C PRO A 235 -5.55 -17.55 30.07
N MET A 236 -4.25 -17.48 29.83
CA MET A 236 -3.61 -16.48 28.98
C MET A 236 -3.14 -17.11 27.67
N VAL A 237 -3.05 -16.31 26.62
CA VAL A 237 -2.46 -16.75 25.35
C VAL A 237 -0.97 -17.00 25.55
N GLN A 238 -0.52 -18.24 25.32
CA GLN A 238 0.88 -18.64 25.43
C GLN A 238 1.62 -18.37 24.10
N TYR A 239 1.81 -17.10 23.75
CA TYR A 239 2.28 -16.64 22.43
C TYR A 239 3.49 -17.39 21.89
N GLU A 240 4.55 -17.52 22.69
CA GLU A 240 5.79 -18.20 22.26
C GLU A 240 5.53 -19.68 21.95
N ALA A 241 4.80 -20.37 22.82
CA ALA A 241 4.51 -21.79 22.67
C ALA A 241 3.56 -22.05 21.49
N VAL A 242 2.54 -21.22 21.29
CA VAL A 242 1.64 -21.30 20.13
C VAL A 242 2.41 -21.04 18.84
N THR A 243 3.24 -19.99 18.81
CA THR A 243 4.08 -19.66 17.65
C THR A 243 5.02 -20.81 17.30
N ARG A 244 5.66 -21.43 18.30
CA ARG A 244 6.52 -22.61 18.11
C ARG A 244 5.75 -23.79 17.51
N VAL A 245 4.58 -24.12 18.06
CA VAL A 245 3.77 -25.25 17.60
C VAL A 245 3.23 -25.02 16.18
N LYS A 246 2.72 -23.81 15.88
CA LYS A 246 2.31 -23.44 14.52
C LYS A 246 3.51 -23.45 13.56
N GLY A 247 4.65 -22.90 13.97
CA GLY A 247 5.89 -22.86 13.18
C GLY A 247 6.39 -24.25 12.76
N GLN A 248 6.42 -25.21 13.70
CA GLN A 248 6.81 -26.60 13.40
C GLN A 248 5.94 -27.28 12.33
N MET A 249 4.68 -26.87 12.21
CA MET A 249 3.75 -27.40 11.21
C MET A 249 3.86 -26.63 9.91
N LEU A 250 3.95 -25.29 9.97
CA LEU A 250 4.20 -24.44 8.82
C LEU A 250 5.50 -24.80 8.09
N GLU A 251 6.59 -25.11 8.81
CA GLU A 251 7.82 -25.57 8.18
C GLU A 251 7.65 -26.90 7.43
N ALA A 252 6.90 -27.85 8.00
CA ALA A 252 6.63 -29.13 7.34
C ALA A 252 5.76 -28.92 6.08
N LEU A 253 4.72 -28.09 6.19
CA LEU A 253 3.85 -27.72 5.09
C LEU A 253 4.61 -26.96 3.99
N PHE A 254 5.48 -26.04 4.36
CA PHE A 254 6.28 -25.28 3.40
C PHE A 254 7.24 -26.18 2.62
N ARG A 255 7.87 -27.17 3.26
CA ARG A 255 8.70 -28.16 2.55
C ARG A 255 7.89 -29.00 1.56
N LEU A 256 6.64 -29.32 1.88
CA LEU A 256 5.73 -30.03 0.97
C LEU A 256 5.37 -29.14 -0.21
N PHE A 257 4.97 -27.90 0.05
CA PHE A 257 4.68 -26.89 -0.97
C PHE A 257 5.87 -26.70 -1.93
N GLN A 258 7.10 -26.60 -1.39
CA GLN A 258 8.30 -26.48 -2.21
C GLN A 258 8.49 -27.68 -3.16
N ARG A 259 8.24 -28.89 -2.69
CA ARG A 259 8.40 -30.12 -3.49
C ARG A 259 7.29 -30.29 -4.53
N GLN A 260 6.05 -29.98 -4.16
CA GLN A 260 4.86 -30.26 -4.98
C GLN A 260 4.54 -29.11 -5.95
N HIS A 261 4.74 -27.85 -5.55
CA HIS A 261 4.24 -26.70 -6.30
C HIS A 261 5.36 -25.79 -6.83
N LEU A 262 6.49 -25.70 -6.14
CA LEU A 262 7.60 -24.84 -6.57
C LEU A 262 8.59 -25.58 -7.47
N ALA A 263 8.98 -26.81 -7.12
CA ALA A 263 9.93 -27.61 -7.91
C ALA A 263 9.34 -28.08 -9.24
N GLN A 264 8.02 -28.28 -9.31
CA GLN A 264 7.32 -28.73 -10.52
C GLN A 264 7.12 -27.60 -11.57
N LYS A 265 7.20 -26.31 -11.17
CA LYS A 265 7.08 -25.15 -12.07
C LYS A 265 8.33 -24.86 -12.93
N LYS A 266 9.28 -25.80 -13.04
CA LYS A 266 10.47 -25.68 -13.90
C LYS A 266 10.28 -26.15 -15.35
N SER A 267 9.05 -26.39 -15.81
CA SER A 267 8.73 -26.44 -17.23
C SER A 267 8.01 -25.14 -17.60
N PRO A 268 8.60 -24.25 -18.42
CA PRO A 268 7.88 -23.08 -18.90
C PRO A 268 6.69 -23.56 -19.75
N GLU A 269 5.48 -23.13 -19.40
CA GLU A 269 4.39 -23.13 -20.36
C GLU A 269 4.83 -22.31 -21.58
N PRO A 270 4.70 -22.81 -22.81
CA PRO A 270 4.98 -22.01 -23.99
C PRO A 270 4.04 -20.80 -23.98
N VAL A 271 4.63 -19.60 -23.94
CA VAL A 271 3.91 -18.35 -24.14
C VAL A 271 3.22 -18.45 -25.50
N PRO A 272 1.88 -18.26 -25.59
CA PRO A 272 1.19 -18.23 -26.87
C PRO A 272 1.78 -17.13 -27.76
N SER A 273 2.35 -17.53 -28.89
CA SER A 273 2.86 -16.63 -29.91
C SER A 273 1.68 -16.01 -30.68
N SER A 274 1.16 -14.90 -30.18
CA SER A 274 0.33 -13.96 -30.93
C SER A 274 0.54 -12.59 -30.26
N VAL A 275 1.17 -11.58 -30.86
CA VAL A 275 0.96 -11.04 -32.21
C VAL A 275 2.26 -10.34 -32.66
N ARG A 276 2.81 -10.78 -33.79
CA ARG A 276 3.51 -9.93 -34.78
C ARG A 276 2.58 -9.85 -36.00
N SER A 277 2.71 -8.77 -36.78
CA SER A 277 1.93 -8.36 -37.98
C SER A 277 0.46 -8.03 -37.67
N GLU A 278 -0.06 -6.83 -37.94
CA GLU A 278 0.26 -5.79 -38.93
C GLU A 278 0.23 -4.37 -38.33
#